data_AF-A0A8X8BBL9-F1
#
_entry.id   AF-A0A8X8BBL9-F1
#
_cell.length_a   1.000
_cell.length_b   1.000
_cell.length_c   1.000
_cell.angle_alpha   90.00
_cell.angle_beta   90.00
_cell.angle_gamma   90.00
#
_symmetry.space_group_name_H-M   'P 1'
#
loop_
_entity.id
_entity.type
_entity.pdbx_description
1 polymer ?
#
loop_
_entity_poly.entity_id
_entity_poly.type
_entity_poly.pdbx_seq_one_letter_code
_entity_poly.pdbx_strand_id
1 'polypeptide(L)'
;MRTATGEPIFMGLYYCAFVADKAFGRDIVDAHYKACLYAGLSIGGANGEIMPGQWESQISLTVGVGAGDQLWVARYILERITESCGVIVSFDPKPKDEYFGKNKDCQP
;
A
#
# COMPACT_ATOMS: atom_id res chain seq x y z
N MET A 1 19.25 2.90 5.64
CA MET A 1 19.07 1.95 4.52
C MET A 1 20.29 1.95 3.62
N ARG A 2 20.56 0.82 2.96
CA ARG A 2 21.63 0.62 1.99
C ARG A 2 21.05 -0.20 0.82
N THR A 3 21.24 0.19 -0.45
CA THR A 3 20.93 -0.62 -1.64
C THR A 3 21.64 -1.97 -1.57
N ALA A 4 21.42 -2.88 -2.52
CA ALA A 4 22.25 -4.09 -2.67
C ALA A 4 23.77 -3.79 -2.74
N THR A 5 24.13 -2.53 -3.05
CA THR A 5 25.50 -2.00 -3.09
C THR A 5 25.92 -1.19 -1.85
N GLY A 6 25.05 -0.99 -0.86
CA GLY A 6 25.44 -0.25 0.34
C GLY A 6 24.94 1.20 0.46
N GLU A 7 24.02 1.69 -0.40
CA GLU A 7 23.71 3.13 -0.47
C GLU A 7 22.38 3.57 0.16
N PRO A 8 22.33 4.75 0.84
CA PRO A 8 21.10 5.30 1.41
C PRO A 8 19.89 5.18 0.49
N ILE A 9 18.86 4.45 0.92
CA ILE A 9 17.59 4.44 0.18
C ILE A 9 16.94 5.79 0.41
N PHE A 10 16.84 6.57 -0.67
CA PHE A 10 16.15 7.85 -0.65
C PHE A 10 14.65 7.60 -0.75
N MET A 11 13.98 7.68 0.39
CA MET A 11 12.55 7.42 0.58
C MET A 11 11.65 8.22 -0.38
N GLY A 12 12.08 9.41 -0.82
CA GLY A 12 11.31 10.26 -1.74
C GLY A 12 11.16 9.72 -3.17
N LEU A 13 11.91 8.70 -3.58
CA LEU A 13 11.87 8.18 -4.96
C LEU A 13 10.72 7.20 -5.24
N TYR A 14 10.03 6.71 -4.21
CA TYR A 14 8.97 5.69 -4.34
C TYR A 14 7.56 6.29 -4.35
N TYR A 15 7.39 7.43 -3.65
CA TYR A 15 6.10 8.11 -3.59
C TYR A 15 5.64 8.50 -4.99
N CYS A 16 4.44 8.04 -5.37
CA CYS A 16 3.84 8.25 -6.68
C CYS A 16 4.74 7.87 -7.88
N ALA A 17 5.72 6.99 -7.68
CA ALA A 17 6.63 6.59 -8.73
C ALA A 17 5.92 5.75 -9.81
N PHE A 18 6.34 5.89 -11.07
CA PHE A 18 5.74 5.20 -12.22
C PHE A 18 6.66 4.18 -12.88
N VAL A 19 7.97 4.24 -12.60
CA VAL A 19 8.98 3.42 -13.26
C VAL A 19 9.19 2.08 -12.55
N ALA A 20 9.53 1.03 -13.30
CA ALA A 20 9.59 -0.36 -12.83
C ALA A 20 10.56 -0.60 -11.67
N ASP A 21 11.64 0.18 -11.54
CA ASP A 21 12.62 0.05 -10.46
C ASP A 21 12.18 0.75 -9.15
N LYS A 22 11.02 1.41 -9.16
CA LYS A 22 10.45 2.14 -8.02
C LYS A 22 9.01 1.71 -7.68
N ALA A 23 8.20 1.36 -8.68
CA ALA A 23 6.77 1.07 -8.54
C ALA A 23 6.49 -0.44 -8.42
N PHE A 24 6.93 -1.07 -7.32
CA PHE A 24 6.73 -2.50 -7.09
C PHE A 24 5.27 -2.83 -6.78
N GLY A 25 4.69 -3.83 -7.46
CA GLY A 25 3.33 -4.30 -7.18
C GLY A 25 2.20 -3.48 -7.82
N ARG A 26 2.52 -2.64 -8.82
CA ARG A 26 1.51 -1.85 -9.56
C ARG A 26 0.40 -2.70 -10.16
N ASP A 27 0.72 -3.88 -10.68
CA ASP A 27 -0.28 -4.79 -11.27
C ASP A 27 -1.36 -5.20 -10.27
N ILE A 28 -1.00 -5.40 -9.00
CA ILE A 28 -1.92 -5.75 -7.92
C ILE A 28 -2.84 -4.56 -7.63
N VAL A 29 -2.28 -3.36 -7.53
CA VAL A 29 -3.03 -2.14 -7.20
C VAL A 29 -3.98 -1.75 -8.33
N ASP A 30 -3.54 -1.85 -9.58
CA ASP A 30 -4.38 -1.57 -10.75
C ASP A 30 -5.51 -2.61 -10.88
N ALA A 31 -5.24 -3.88 -10.59
CA ALA A 31 -6.25 -4.92 -10.54
C ALA A 31 -7.26 -4.68 -9.41
N HIS A 32 -6.78 -4.33 -8.21
CA HIS A 32 -7.61 -4.00 -7.05
C HIS A 32 -8.51 -2.80 -7.33
N TYR A 33 -7.97 -1.75 -7.94
CA TYR A 33 -8.72 -0.55 -8.29
C TYR A 33 -9.86 -0.88 -9.25
N LYS A 34 -9.59 -1.62 -10.32
CA LYS A 34 -10.60 -2.07 -11.29
C LYS A 34 -11.63 -3.01 -10.67
N ALA A 35 -11.20 -3.93 -9.80
CA ALA A 35 -12.10 -4.86 -9.12
C ALA A 35 -13.04 -4.13 -8.15
N CYS A 36 -12.55 -3.13 -7.42
CA CYS A 36 -13.38 -2.29 -6.56
C CYS A 36 -14.42 -1.50 -7.36
N LEU A 37 -14.03 -0.91 -8.49
CA LEU A 37 -14.97 -0.22 -9.39
C LEU A 37 -16.04 -1.19 -9.93
N TYR A 38 -15.63 -2.38 -10.38
CA TYR A 38 -16.55 -3.39 -10.89
C TYR A 38 -17.53 -3.88 -9.80
N ALA A 39 -17.08 -4.01 -8.56
CA ALA A 39 -17.91 -4.38 -7.41
C ALA A 39 -18.87 -3.25 -6.96
N GLY A 40 -18.79 -2.06 -7.56
CA GLY A 40 -19.61 -0.91 -7.19
C GLY A 40 -19.16 -0.21 -5.91
N LEU A 41 -17.91 -0.41 -5.48
CA LEU A 41 -17.33 0.33 -4.37
C LEU A 41 -16.99 1.75 -4.81
N SER A 42 -17.18 2.72 -3.91
CA SER A 42 -16.87 4.13 -4.12
C SER A 42 -15.37 4.40 -3.98
N ILE A 43 -14.51 3.71 -4.74
CA ILE A 43 -13.06 3.93 -4.68
C ILE A 43 -12.69 5.27 -5.34
N GLY A 44 -11.92 6.11 -4.63
CA GLY A 44 -11.57 7.46 -5.05
C GLY A 44 -10.20 7.60 -5.69
N GLY A 45 -9.26 6.73 -5.35
CA GLY A 45 -7.87 6.81 -5.81
C GLY A 45 -7.00 5.67 -5.30
N ALA A 46 -5.79 5.60 -5.85
CA ALA A 46 -4.70 4.80 -5.32
C ALA A 46 -3.35 5.47 -5.64
N ASN A 47 -2.38 5.38 -4.74
CA ASN A 47 -1.04 5.93 -4.92
C ASN A 47 0.03 5.02 -4.31
N GLY A 48 1.23 5.08 -4.89
CA GLY A 48 2.43 4.48 -4.30
C GLY A 48 2.89 5.33 -3.12
N GLU A 49 3.25 4.69 -2.02
CA GLU A 49 3.71 5.35 -0.81
C GLU A 49 5.23 5.46 -0.73
N ILE A 50 5.70 6.06 0.36
CA ILE A 50 7.12 6.33 0.61
C ILE A 50 7.95 5.04 0.67
N MET A 51 7.40 3.95 1.19
CA MET A 51 8.12 2.68 1.29
C MET A 51 8.01 1.88 -0.02
N PRO A 52 9.08 1.21 -0.47
CA PRO A 52 9.02 0.31 -1.62
C PRO A 52 7.97 -0.79 -1.42
N GLY A 53 7.01 -0.88 -2.35
CA GLY A 53 5.92 -1.86 -2.29
C GLY A 53 4.78 -1.50 -1.32
N GLN A 54 4.83 -0.34 -0.67
CA GLN A 54 3.70 0.20 0.08
C GLN A 54 2.79 1.01 -0.86
N TRP A 55 1.49 0.83 -0.70
CA TRP A 55 0.46 1.49 -1.49
C TRP A 55 -0.68 1.94 -0.60
N GLU A 56 -1.36 2.99 -1.04
CA GLU A 56 -2.59 3.47 -0.44
C GLU A 56 -3.73 3.39 -1.47
N SER A 57 -4.94 3.07 -0.99
CA SER A 57 -6.18 3.17 -1.77
C SER A 57 -7.26 3.82 -0.90
N GLN A 58 -8.02 4.76 -1.47
CA GLN A 58 -9.00 5.51 -0.71
C GLN A 58 -10.42 5.09 -1.10
N ILE A 59 -11.23 4.69 -0.11
CA ILE A 59 -12.68 4.67 -0.26
C ILE A 59 -13.17 6.12 -0.08
N SER A 60 -13.86 6.61 -1.11
CA SER A 60 -14.34 7.98 -1.23
C SER A 60 -15.69 8.16 -0.52
N LEU A 61 -16.45 9.17 -0.94
CA LEU A 61 -17.70 9.66 -0.34
C LEU A 61 -18.73 8.55 -0.07
N THR A 62 -18.62 7.95 1.11
CA THR A 62 -19.55 6.98 1.69
C THR A 62 -20.12 7.54 2.98
N VAL A 63 -21.42 7.33 3.23
CA VAL A 63 -22.12 7.92 4.37
C VAL A 63 -22.37 6.87 5.45
N GLY A 64 -22.04 7.21 6.70
CA GLY A 64 -22.35 6.39 7.87
C GLY A 64 -21.70 5.00 7.82
N VAL A 65 -22.48 3.97 8.12
CA VAL A 65 -22.02 2.57 8.22
C VAL A 65 -21.45 2.04 6.90
N GLY A 66 -21.92 2.56 5.76
CA GLY A 66 -21.45 2.13 4.44
C GLY A 66 -19.95 2.35 4.21
N ALA A 67 -19.32 3.30 4.92
CA ALA A 67 -17.88 3.49 4.87
C ALA A 67 -17.12 2.27 5.40
N GLY A 68 -17.59 1.69 6.51
CA GLY A 68 -17.02 0.48 7.09
C GLY A 68 -17.23 -0.74 6.20
N ASP A 69 -18.45 -0.91 5.70
CA ASP A 69 -18.80 -2.04 4.82
C ASP A 69 -17.95 -2.05 3.56
N GLN A 70 -17.83 -0.90 2.88
CA GLN A 70 -17.03 -0.79 1.67
C GLN A 70 -15.54 -0.99 1.95
N LEU A 71 -15.01 -0.46 3.06
CA LEU A 71 -13.62 -0.65 3.43
C LEU A 71 -13.29 -2.13 3.67
N TRP A 72 -14.16 -2.86 4.37
CA TRP A 72 -13.98 -4.29 4.61
C TRP A 72 -14.02 -5.11 3.32
N VAL A 73 -14.98 -4.82 2.43
CA VAL A 73 -15.04 -5.50 1.12
C VAL A 73 -13.82 -5.16 0.28
N ALA A 74 -13.35 -3.91 0.28
CA ALA A 74 -12.14 -3.51 -0.43
C ALA A 74 -10.90 -4.26 0.07
N ARG A 75 -10.77 -4.46 1.39
CA ARG A 75 -9.69 -5.27 1.98
C ARG A 75 -9.78 -6.73 1.56
N TYR A 76 -10.98 -7.30 1.59
CA TYR A 76 -11.20 -8.66 1.13
C TYR A 76 -10.78 -8.84 -0.34
N ILE A 77 -11.21 -7.95 -1.24
CA ILE A 77 -10.81 -7.98 -2.65
C ILE A 77 -9.29 -7.91 -2.80
N LEU A 78 -8.62 -7.04 -2.03
CA LEU A 78 -7.16 -6.91 -2.06
C LEU A 78 -6.48 -8.22 -1.67
N GLU A 79 -6.87 -8.82 -0.54
CA GLU A 79 -6.33 -10.09 -0.08
C GLU A 79 -6.50 -11.20 -1.14
N ARG A 80 -7.69 -11.32 -1.76
CA ARG A 80 -7.96 -12.31 -2.82
C ARG A 80 -7.09 -12.12 -4.07
N ILE A 81 -6.85 -10.87 -4.47
CA ILE A 81 -5.96 -10.56 -5.60
C ILE A 81 -4.52 -10.92 -5.24
N THR A 82 -4.06 -10.53 -4.04
CA THR A 82 -2.69 -10.83 -3.59
C THR A 82 -2.44 -12.34 -3.46
N GLU A 83 -3.42 -13.10 -2.99
CA GLU A 83 -3.40 -14.56 -2.98
C GLU A 83 -3.21 -15.15 -4.38
N SER A 84 -3.94 -14.61 -5.37
CA SER A 84 -3.83 -15.06 -6.77
C SER A 84 -2.46 -14.73 -7.38
N CYS A 85 -1.80 -13.68 -6.90
CA CYS A 85 -0.44 -13.29 -7.30
C CYS A 85 0.66 -13.97 -6.47
N GLY A 86 0.32 -14.78 -5.46
CA GLY A 86 1.30 -15.39 -4.55
C GLY A 86 2.04 -14.40 -3.65
N VAL A 87 1.42 -13.25 -3.36
CA VAL A 87 1.98 -12.18 -2.50
C VAL A 87 1.16 -12.07 -1.22
N ILE A 88 1.81 -11.68 -0.13
CA ILE A 88 1.15 -11.43 1.16
C ILE A 88 0.96 -9.92 1.33
N VAL A 89 -0.27 -9.51 1.63
CA VAL A 89 -0.58 -8.15 2.10
C VAL A 89 -0.48 -8.09 3.62
N SER A 90 -0.02 -6.95 4.15
CA SER A 90 -0.01 -6.68 5.59
C SER A 90 -0.62 -5.30 5.85
N PHE A 91 -1.53 -5.25 6.82
CA PHE A 91 -2.08 -4.00 7.37
C PHE A 91 -1.44 -3.62 8.71
N ASP A 92 -0.35 -4.28 9.09
CA ASP A 92 0.43 -3.92 10.27
C ASP A 92 0.94 -2.47 10.12
N PRO A 93 0.80 -1.60 11.14
CA PRO A 93 1.26 -0.22 11.04
C PRO A 93 2.78 -0.10 10.89
N LYS A 94 3.53 -1.17 11.20
CA LYS A 94 4.98 -1.26 11.11
C LYS A 94 5.41 -2.64 10.57
N PRO A 95 5.16 -2.93 9.28
CA PRO A 95 5.40 -4.26 8.72
C PRO A 95 6.89 -4.62 8.63
N LYS A 96 7.79 -3.63 8.72
CA LYS A 96 9.24 -3.83 8.79
C LYS A 96 9.87 -2.86 9.78
N ASP A 97 10.61 -3.41 10.74
CA ASP A 97 11.24 -2.66 11.83
C ASP A 97 12.34 -1.69 11.40
N GLU A 98 12.98 -1.93 10.25
CA GLU A 98 14.17 -1.23 9.79
C GLU A 98 13.86 0.12 9.11
N TYR A 99 12.61 0.32 8.69
CA TYR A 99 12.25 1.41 7.78
C TYR A 99 11.80 2.67 8.50
N PHE A 100 11.26 2.52 9.71
CA PHE A 100 10.97 3.61 10.61
C PHE A 100 12.10 3.63 11.62
N GLY A 101 12.94 4.67 11.56
CA GLY A 101 14.01 4.89 12.53
C GLY A 101 13.47 4.59 13.92
N LYS A 102 14.14 3.68 14.64
CA LYS A 102 13.85 3.53 16.05
C LYS A 102 14.12 4.89 16.67
N ASN A 103 13.08 5.65 17.03
CA ASN A 103 13.19 6.61 18.12
C ASN A 103 13.42 5.78 19.38
N LYS A 104 14.65 5.26 19.52
CA LYS A 104 15.24 4.80 20.76
C LYS A 104 15.93 5.95 21.49
N ASP A 105 15.84 7.17 20.96
CA ASP A 105 16.36 8.39 21.59
C ASP A 105 15.38 9.00 22.61
N CYS A 106 14.53 8.17 23.23
CA CYS A 106 14.29 8.33 24.66
C CYS A 106 15.35 7.51 25.40
N GLN A 107 16.60 7.98 25.33
CA GLN A 107 17.64 7.65 26.28
C GLN A 107 18.32 8.96 26.70
N PRO A 108 18.55 9.11 28.01
CA PRO A 108 17.61 9.63 29.02
C PRO A 108 17.05 11.04 28.73
#